data_AF-A0A1H5UB86-F1
#
_entry.id   AF-A0A1H5UB86-F1
#
_cell.length_a   1.000
_cell.length_b   1.000
_cell.length_c   1.000
_cell.angle_alpha   90.00
_cell.angle_beta   90.00
_cell.angle_gamma   90.00
#
_symmetry.space_group_name_H-M   'P 1'
#
loop_
_entity.id
_entity.type
_entity.pdbx_description
1 polymer ?
#
loop_
_entity_poly.entity_id
_entity_poly.type
_entity_poly.pdbx_seq_one_letter_code
_entity_poly.pdbx_strand_id
1 'polypeptide(L)'
;MAIMALLSSTAINAQIKNTKTESVKIYGNCQMCEATIEKAGNVKNAAEVDWNKETKMATITYDANLTNPDEILKRIALAGYDSDQFLAPDKAYAMLSECCQYERINKKEAIIPNSSMKMEKHSEQPVKMESHANHGAEMGIINGEKPAENMQMQNAGELQPIFDRYFEVKDALVQSDGKLASTRAKALLTAISKVKMGELEPKTHDVWMVKMKALSENAEKISDSTDPDDQRVYFSGLSQPMYELMKLSTTVPTVYYQKCPMYNNGKGANWLSKESSIKNPYYGSKMMTCGSTVEKIN
;
A
#
# COMPACT_ATOMS: atom_id res chain seq x y z
N MET A 1 -31.48 60.15 15.83
CA MET A 1 -31.51 58.67 15.85
C MET A 1 -30.40 58.18 14.93
N ALA A 2 -29.26 57.79 15.49
CA ALA A 2 -28.15 57.22 14.73
C ALA A 2 -28.36 55.69 14.69
N ILE A 3 -28.60 55.15 13.50
CA ILE A 3 -28.74 53.71 13.28
C ILE A 3 -27.32 53.15 13.11
N MET A 4 -26.84 52.48 14.15
CA MET A 4 -25.56 51.78 14.16
C MET A 4 -25.77 50.43 13.46
N ALA A 5 -25.38 50.35 12.19
CA ALA A 5 -25.39 49.10 11.42
C ALA A 5 -24.25 48.20 11.90
N LEU A 6 -24.58 47.15 12.66
CA LEU A 6 -23.64 46.07 13.01
C LEU A 6 -23.40 45.20 11.77
N LEU A 7 -22.19 45.32 11.21
CA LEU A 7 -21.65 44.37 10.22
C LEU A 7 -21.25 43.09 10.95
N SER A 8 -22.13 42.08 10.94
CA SER A 8 -21.80 40.73 11.37
C SER A 8 -21.04 40.01 10.26
N SER A 9 -19.71 39.90 10.39
CA SER A 9 -18.90 39.00 9.58
C SER A 9 -19.22 37.56 9.98
N THR A 10 -20.02 36.87 9.16
CA THR A 10 -20.20 35.42 9.26
C THR A 10 -18.90 34.75 8.82
N ALA A 11 -18.05 34.39 9.78
CA ALA A 11 -17.02 33.41 9.55
C ALA A 11 -17.73 32.09 9.21
N ILE A 12 -17.61 31.66 7.95
CA ILE A 12 -18.06 30.34 7.51
C ILE A 12 -17.07 29.34 8.11
N ASN A 13 -17.32 28.89 9.33
CA ASN A 13 -16.62 27.74 9.87
C ASN A 13 -17.07 26.51 9.05
N ALA A 14 -16.11 25.77 8.52
CA ALA A 14 -16.33 24.50 7.86
C ALA A 14 -16.89 23.50 8.88
N GLN A 15 -18.22 23.39 8.97
CA GLN A 15 -18.87 22.46 9.89
C GLN A 15 -18.89 21.04 9.30
N ILE A 16 -18.39 20.08 10.07
CA ILE A 16 -18.60 18.63 9.85
C ILE A 16 -20.10 18.37 10.00
N LYS A 17 -20.71 17.68 9.02
CA LYS A 17 -22.19 17.60 8.91
C LYS A 17 -22.77 16.40 9.64
N ASN A 18 -22.24 15.20 9.40
CA ASN A 18 -22.73 13.95 10.00
C ASN A 18 -21.83 13.53 11.16
N THR A 19 -21.73 14.41 12.15
CA THR A 19 -20.70 14.37 13.18
C THR A 19 -20.87 13.21 14.14
N LYS A 20 -19.81 12.42 14.29
CA LYS A 20 -19.58 11.51 15.42
C LYS A 20 -18.31 11.91 16.14
N THR A 21 -18.28 11.67 17.44
CA THR A 21 -17.11 11.97 18.27
C THR A 21 -16.76 10.75 19.12
N GLU A 22 -15.48 10.41 19.14
CA GLU A 22 -14.94 9.30 19.91
C GLU A 22 -13.63 9.73 20.59
N SER A 23 -13.30 9.10 21.72
CA SER A 23 -12.03 9.32 22.41
C SER A 23 -11.18 8.08 22.28
N VAL A 24 -9.96 8.25 21.79
CA VAL A 24 -9.04 7.16 21.46
C VAL A 24 -7.65 7.46 22.01
N LYS A 25 -6.93 6.42 22.43
CA LYS A 25 -5.57 6.57 22.94
C LYS A 25 -4.58 6.64 21.78
N ILE A 26 -3.76 7.68 21.78
CA ILE A 26 -2.67 7.88 20.80
C ILE A 26 -1.41 8.23 21.58
N TYR A 27 -0.37 7.44 21.39
CA TYR A 27 0.85 7.56 22.18
C TYR A 27 1.67 8.78 21.69
N GLY A 28 2.17 9.56 22.65
CA GLY A 28 2.97 10.76 22.42
C GLY A 28 3.39 11.39 23.76
N ASN A 29 4.45 12.21 23.76
CA ASN A 29 5.04 12.74 24.99
C ASN A 29 5.30 14.26 25.00
N CYS A 30 5.26 14.94 23.86
CA CYS A 30 5.57 16.36 23.76
C CYS A 30 4.57 17.12 22.87
N GLN A 31 4.57 18.44 22.98
CA GLN A 31 3.68 19.33 22.22
C GLN A 31 3.94 19.28 20.70
N MET A 32 5.14 18.89 20.28
CA MET A 32 5.41 18.65 18.86
C MET A 32 4.66 17.41 18.34
N CYS A 33 4.36 16.45 19.22
CA CYS A 33 3.58 15.27 18.85
C CYS A 33 2.13 15.66 18.57
N GLU A 34 1.54 16.52 19.40
CA GLU A 34 0.20 17.10 19.20
C GLU A 34 0.08 17.66 17.77
N ALA A 35 0.94 18.61 17.41
CA ALA A 35 0.90 19.22 16.08
C ALA A 35 1.01 18.22 14.93
N THR A 36 1.80 17.14 15.09
CA THR A 36 1.99 16.14 14.04
C THR A 36 0.81 15.15 13.98
N ILE A 37 0.31 14.71 15.13
CA ILE A 37 -0.86 13.84 15.28
C ILE A 37 -2.09 14.53 14.70
N GLU A 38 -2.37 15.77 15.11
CA GLU A 38 -3.51 16.53 14.63
C GLU A 38 -3.41 16.81 13.14
N LYS A 39 -2.22 17.20 12.65
CA LYS A 39 -2.01 17.41 11.21
C LYS A 39 -2.25 16.14 10.39
N ALA A 40 -1.87 14.97 10.91
CA ALA A 40 -2.06 13.70 10.23
C ALA A 40 -3.53 13.24 10.25
N GLY A 41 -4.24 13.51 11.36
CA GLY A 41 -5.63 13.14 11.55
C GLY A 41 -6.63 14.07 10.86
N ASN A 42 -6.35 15.37 10.83
CA ASN A 42 -7.25 16.41 10.33
C ASN A 42 -7.43 16.34 8.81
N VAL A 43 -8.68 16.26 8.39
CA VAL A 43 -9.08 16.29 6.98
C VAL A 43 -10.21 17.29 6.84
N LYS A 44 -10.01 18.33 6.02
CA LYS A 44 -10.98 19.40 5.82
C LYS A 44 -12.38 18.85 5.50
N ASN A 45 -13.38 19.28 6.26
CA ASN A 45 -14.78 18.86 6.18
C ASN A 45 -15.07 17.39 6.52
N ALA A 46 -14.08 16.58 6.90
CA ALA A 46 -14.24 15.14 7.11
C ALA A 46 -13.80 14.66 8.49
N ALA A 47 -12.70 15.18 9.04
CA ALA A 47 -12.17 14.79 10.35
C ALA A 47 -11.45 15.94 11.04
N GLU A 48 -11.62 16.00 12.35
CA GLU A 48 -10.91 16.86 13.29
C GLU A 48 -10.40 15.98 14.44
N VAL A 49 -9.17 16.20 14.85
CA VAL A 49 -8.44 15.47 15.87
C VAL A 49 -7.83 16.52 16.79
N ASP A 50 -8.18 16.42 18.06
CA ASP A 50 -7.67 17.25 19.15
C ASP A 50 -6.98 16.32 20.14
N TRP A 51 -5.64 16.40 20.23
CA TRP A 51 -4.85 15.48 21.05
C TRP A 51 -4.32 16.15 22.30
N ASN A 52 -4.57 15.53 23.46
CA ASN A 52 -4.15 16.08 24.73
C ASN A 52 -2.86 15.40 25.24
N LYS A 53 -1.81 16.21 25.44
CA LYS A 53 -0.51 15.74 25.94
C LYS A 53 -0.54 15.09 27.33
N GLU A 54 -1.36 15.61 28.23
CA GLU A 54 -1.40 15.15 29.63
C GLU A 54 -2.06 13.78 29.74
N THR A 55 -3.16 13.58 29.01
CA THR A 55 -3.93 12.34 29.04
C THR A 55 -3.50 11.32 28.00
N LYS A 56 -2.78 11.76 26.95
CA LYS A 56 -2.42 10.98 25.75
C LYS A 56 -3.66 10.45 25.01
N MET A 57 -4.77 11.18 25.12
CA MET A 57 -6.03 10.87 24.45
C MET A 57 -6.28 11.88 23.34
N ALA A 58 -6.72 11.38 22.19
CA ALA A 58 -7.29 12.20 21.13
C ALA A 58 -8.81 12.16 21.19
N THR A 59 -9.44 13.33 21.06
CA THR A 59 -10.84 13.45 20.68
C THR A 59 -10.91 13.52 19.16
N ILE A 60 -11.47 12.50 18.54
CA ILE A 60 -11.67 12.45 17.10
C ILE A 60 -13.13 12.79 16.77
N THR A 61 -13.34 13.81 15.96
CA THR A 61 -14.65 14.26 15.49
C THR A 61 -14.70 14.12 13.98
N TYR A 62 -15.68 13.41 13.44
CA TYR A 62 -15.67 13.04 12.03
C TYR A 62 -17.06 12.96 11.38
N ASP A 63 -17.12 13.16 10.06
CA ASP A 63 -18.32 12.92 9.27
C ASP A 63 -18.43 11.43 8.95
N ALA A 64 -19.42 10.76 9.53
CA ALA A 64 -19.62 9.32 9.40
C ALA A 64 -19.91 8.84 7.96
N ASN A 65 -20.23 9.76 7.04
CA ASN A 65 -20.42 9.44 5.63
C ASN A 65 -19.14 9.63 4.79
N LEU A 66 -18.11 10.30 5.34
CA LEU A 66 -16.87 10.60 4.62
C LEU A 66 -15.66 9.82 5.16
N THR A 67 -15.64 9.49 6.44
CA THR A 67 -14.54 8.75 7.08
C THR A 67 -15.04 8.00 8.31
N ASN A 68 -14.14 7.29 8.98
CA ASN A 68 -14.37 6.59 10.24
C ASN A 68 -13.11 6.66 11.13
N PRO A 69 -13.19 6.21 12.40
CA PRO A 69 -12.07 6.21 13.34
C PRO A 69 -10.84 5.47 12.82
N ASP A 70 -11.03 4.28 12.25
CA ASP A 70 -9.94 3.45 11.74
C ASP A 70 -9.13 4.21 10.68
N GLU A 71 -9.78 4.81 9.69
CA GLU A 71 -9.12 5.59 8.65
C GLU A 71 -8.34 6.79 9.21
N ILE A 72 -8.84 7.44 10.27
CA ILE A 72 -8.14 8.54 10.95
C ILE A 72 -6.90 8.02 11.67
N LEU A 73 -7.04 6.95 12.45
CA LEU A 73 -5.94 6.35 13.20
C LEU A 73 -4.85 5.76 12.29
N LYS A 74 -5.23 5.18 11.14
CA LYS A 74 -4.30 4.74 10.10
C LYS A 74 -3.42 5.88 9.60
N ARG A 75 -4.00 7.06 9.32
CA ARG A 75 -3.23 8.25 8.89
C ARG A 75 -2.24 8.71 9.96
N ILE A 76 -2.66 8.68 11.23
CA ILE A 76 -1.82 9.05 12.37
C ILE A 76 -0.68 8.03 12.56
N ALA A 77 -0.96 6.74 12.40
CA ALA A 77 0.06 5.69 12.41
C ALA A 77 1.08 5.84 11.28
N LEU A 78 0.65 6.22 10.08
CA LEU A 78 1.57 6.55 8.97
C LEU A 78 2.48 7.75 9.26
N ALA A 79 2.07 8.65 10.15
CA ALA A 79 2.89 9.76 10.62
C ALA A 79 3.87 9.36 11.74
N GLY A 80 3.86 8.11 12.18
CA GLY A 80 4.79 7.57 13.18
C GLY A 80 4.18 7.30 14.55
N TYR A 81 2.88 7.56 14.76
CA TYR A 81 2.26 7.47 16.10
C TYR A 81 1.36 6.24 16.27
N ASP A 82 1.71 5.41 17.23
CA ASP A 82 0.92 4.27 17.70
C ASP A 82 -0.39 4.73 18.37
N SER A 83 -1.37 3.83 18.32
CA SER A 83 -2.61 3.86 19.09
C SER A 83 -2.87 2.46 19.67
N ASP A 84 -3.95 2.30 20.44
CA ASP A 84 -4.36 0.98 20.93
C ASP A 84 -4.78 0.02 19.79
N GLN A 85 -5.15 0.57 18.63
CA GLN A 85 -5.63 -0.22 17.48
C GLN A 85 -4.59 -0.37 16.36
N PHE A 86 -3.72 0.62 16.18
CA PHE A 86 -2.79 0.69 15.06
C PHE A 86 -1.38 0.99 15.54
N LEU A 87 -0.44 0.15 15.12
CA LEU A 87 0.99 0.36 15.35
C LEU A 87 1.56 1.15 14.16
N ALA A 88 2.39 2.15 14.40
CA ALA A 88 3.10 2.87 13.34
C ALA A 88 4.17 1.99 12.67
N PRO A 89 4.55 2.23 11.40
CA PRO A 89 5.72 1.55 10.84
C PRO A 89 7.00 1.99 11.57
N ASP A 90 7.88 1.03 11.87
CA ASP A 90 9.15 1.26 12.58
C ASP A 90 9.98 2.41 12.01
N LYS A 91 10.01 2.55 10.68
CA LYS A 91 10.74 3.62 10.01
C LYS A 91 10.10 5.00 10.25
N ALA A 92 8.79 5.12 10.22
CA ALA A 92 8.10 6.39 10.47
C ALA A 92 8.29 6.80 11.94
N TYR A 93 8.17 5.84 12.85
CA TYR A 93 8.43 6.04 14.28
C TYR A 93 9.89 6.45 14.56
N ALA A 94 10.87 5.78 13.92
CA ALA A 94 12.30 6.11 14.05
C ALA A 94 12.65 7.50 13.49
N MET A 95 11.84 8.04 12.58
CA MET A 95 11.99 9.39 12.03
C MET A 95 11.35 10.49 12.90
N LEU A 96 10.59 10.12 13.93
CA LEU A 96 10.08 11.09 14.90
C LEU A 96 11.24 11.75 15.64
N SER A 97 11.07 13.01 16.00
CA SER A 97 12.00 13.70 16.90
C SER A 97 12.09 12.95 18.24
N GLU A 98 13.24 13.06 18.91
CA GLU A 98 13.55 12.32 20.14
C GLU A 98 12.45 12.46 21.21
N CYS A 99 11.84 13.64 21.36
CA CYS A 99 10.75 13.84 22.33
C CYS A 99 9.43 13.14 21.99
N CYS A 100 9.23 12.70 20.73
CA CYS A 100 8.06 11.95 20.30
C CYS A 100 8.30 10.44 20.25
N GLN A 101 9.51 9.98 20.59
CA GLN A 101 9.79 8.56 20.75
C GLN A 101 9.41 8.13 22.19
N TYR A 102 8.52 7.15 22.29
CA TYR A 102 8.02 6.53 23.52
C TYR A 102 8.19 5.00 23.48
N GLU A 103 8.10 4.36 24.63
CA GLU A 103 8.03 2.90 24.68
C GLU A 103 6.77 2.38 23.97
N ARG A 104 6.97 1.48 23.00
CA ARG A 104 5.90 0.99 22.10
C ARG A 104 5.25 -0.25 22.68
N ILE A 105 4.35 -0.07 23.64
CA ILE A 105 3.79 -1.16 24.45
C ILE A 105 2.99 -2.22 23.66
N ASN A 106 2.50 -1.86 22.47
CA ASN A 106 1.75 -2.77 21.59
C ASN A 106 2.64 -3.54 20.62
N LYS A 107 3.95 -3.25 20.59
CA LYS A 107 4.95 -4.05 19.88
C LYS A 107 5.39 -5.17 20.82
N LYS A 108 4.89 -6.40 20.61
CA LYS A 108 5.40 -7.58 21.33
C LYS A 108 6.88 -7.75 20.95
N GLU A 109 7.79 -7.31 21.81
CA GLU A 109 9.22 -7.37 21.55
C GLU A 109 9.71 -8.83 21.56
N ALA A 110 10.38 -9.23 20.48
CA ALA A 110 11.40 -10.26 20.56
C ALA A 110 12.58 -9.65 21.34
N ILE A 111 12.78 -10.11 22.58
CA ILE A 111 13.95 -9.76 23.39
C ILE A 111 15.19 -10.24 22.64
N ILE A 112 16.05 -9.33 22.19
CA ILE A 112 17.48 -9.62 22.00
C ILE A 112 18.28 -8.59 22.79
N PRO A 113 19.09 -9.02 23.78
CA PRO A 113 19.91 -8.13 24.56
C PRO A 113 21.08 -7.56 23.73
N ASN A 114 21.43 -6.31 24.04
CA ASN A 114 22.57 -5.53 23.56
C ASN A 114 23.81 -6.32 23.06
N SER A 115 24.29 -5.98 21.87
CA SER A 115 25.73 -5.82 21.61
C SER A 115 26.02 -4.93 20.41
N SER A 116 26.51 -3.74 20.73
CA SER A 116 27.62 -3.01 20.09
C SER A 116 27.84 -3.15 18.58
N MET A 117 27.70 -2.01 17.92
CA MET A 117 28.34 -1.69 16.65
C MET A 117 29.82 -2.07 16.61
N LYS A 118 30.26 -2.65 15.49
CA LYS A 118 31.53 -2.28 14.84
C LYS A 118 31.46 -2.59 13.34
N MET A 119 31.53 -1.52 12.55
CA MET A 119 31.99 -1.57 11.16
C MET A 119 33.43 -2.09 11.14
N GLU A 120 33.76 -2.99 10.21
CA GLU A 120 35.04 -2.93 9.50
C GLU A 120 34.90 -3.42 8.04
N LYS A 121 35.77 -2.85 7.22
CA LYS A 121 35.86 -2.79 5.77
C LYS A 121 37.02 -3.68 5.31
N HIS A 122 36.87 -4.38 4.17
CA HIS A 122 37.90 -4.80 3.18
C HIS A 122 37.25 -5.88 2.29
N SER A 123 37.63 -6.19 1.06
CA SER A 123 38.33 -5.53 -0.04
C SER A 123 38.23 -6.51 -1.23
N GLU A 124 38.52 -5.99 -2.41
CA GLU A 124 38.35 -6.51 -3.75
C GLU A 124 38.97 -7.89 -4.13
N GLN A 125 38.24 -8.56 -5.04
CA GLN A 125 38.69 -9.27 -6.28
C GLN A 125 39.31 -10.70 -6.23
N PRO A 126 39.41 -11.44 -7.36
CA PRO A 126 38.35 -11.82 -8.33
C PRO A 126 38.50 -13.29 -8.82
N VAL A 127 37.46 -13.99 -9.32
CA VAL A 127 37.69 -15.17 -10.18
C VAL A 127 36.65 -15.38 -11.29
N LYS A 128 37.17 -15.22 -12.51
CA LYS A 128 36.93 -15.82 -13.84
C LYS A 128 35.52 -16.22 -14.35
N MET A 129 35.30 -15.69 -15.55
CA MET A 129 34.36 -16.04 -16.60
C MET A 129 34.83 -17.27 -17.39
N GLU A 130 33.92 -18.16 -17.78
CA GLU A 130 34.08 -19.04 -18.93
C GLU A 130 32.72 -19.32 -19.60
N SER A 131 32.72 -19.13 -20.92
CA SER A 131 31.63 -19.24 -21.87
C SER A 131 31.41 -20.69 -22.30
N HIS A 132 30.20 -21.06 -22.72
CA HIS A 132 29.99 -21.85 -23.94
C HIS A 132 28.57 -21.65 -24.50
N ALA A 133 28.52 -21.30 -25.79
CA ALA A 133 27.35 -21.36 -26.65
C ALA A 133 27.36 -22.70 -27.41
N ASN A 134 26.21 -23.33 -27.65
CA ASN A 134 25.61 -23.47 -29.00
C ASN A 134 24.28 -24.26 -28.97
N HIS A 135 23.49 -24.03 -30.03
CA HIS A 135 22.13 -24.42 -30.35
C HIS A 135 21.83 -25.92 -30.57
N GLY A 136 20.54 -26.26 -30.44
CA GLY A 136 19.89 -27.41 -31.09
C GLY A 136 18.38 -27.40 -30.84
N ALA A 137 17.60 -27.15 -31.89
CA ALA A 137 16.14 -27.15 -31.89
C ALA A 137 15.59 -28.55 -32.15
N GLU A 138 14.46 -28.93 -31.53
CA GLU A 138 13.37 -29.62 -32.26
C GLU A 138 12.04 -29.59 -31.49
N MET A 139 10.97 -29.67 -32.31
CA MET A 139 9.55 -29.49 -32.02
C MET A 139 8.89 -30.68 -31.31
N GLY A 140 7.84 -30.37 -30.54
CA GLY A 140 6.84 -31.33 -30.08
C GLY A 140 5.50 -30.62 -29.85
N ILE A 141 4.49 -31.01 -30.63
CA ILE A 141 3.19 -30.37 -30.86
C ILE A 141 2.13 -30.96 -29.89
N ILE A 142 1.47 -30.05 -29.13
CA ILE A 142 0.08 -30.00 -28.62
C ILE A 142 -0.72 -31.27 -28.25
N ASN A 143 -1.32 -31.28 -27.03
CA ASN A 143 -2.74 -30.98 -26.79
C ASN A 143 -3.19 -31.37 -25.37
N GLY A 144 -3.98 -30.50 -24.72
CA GLY A 144 -4.79 -30.89 -23.56
C GLY A 144 -5.01 -29.85 -22.46
N GLU A 145 -5.17 -28.57 -22.77
CA GLU A 145 -5.60 -27.58 -21.76
C GLU A 145 -7.10 -27.77 -21.44
N LYS A 146 -7.35 -28.31 -20.24
CA LYS A 146 -8.63 -28.14 -19.54
C LYS A 146 -8.65 -26.73 -18.93
N PRO A 147 -9.81 -26.05 -18.87
CA PRO A 147 -9.90 -24.71 -18.33
C PRO A 147 -9.45 -24.71 -16.88
N ALA A 148 -8.62 -23.74 -16.47
CA ALA A 148 -8.26 -23.51 -15.08
C ALA A 148 -9.52 -23.10 -14.31
N GLU A 149 -10.20 -24.11 -13.79
CA GLU A 149 -11.41 -24.01 -12.99
C GLU A 149 -11.02 -23.61 -11.57
N ASN A 150 -11.43 -22.40 -11.18
CA ASN A 150 -11.73 -21.99 -9.81
C ASN A 150 -10.75 -22.47 -8.71
N MET A 151 -9.50 -21.99 -8.75
CA MET A 151 -8.59 -22.17 -7.61
C MET A 151 -8.95 -21.15 -6.54
N GLN A 152 -9.89 -21.51 -5.66
CA GLN A 152 -10.15 -20.79 -4.42
C GLN A 152 -8.89 -20.84 -3.55
N MET A 153 -8.31 -19.66 -3.31
CA MET A 153 -7.14 -19.49 -2.46
C MET A 153 -7.55 -19.71 -1.00
N GLN A 154 -6.94 -20.71 -0.35
CA GLN A 154 -6.99 -20.83 1.10
C GLN A 154 -5.68 -20.26 1.66
N ASN A 155 -5.82 -19.16 2.40
CA ASN A 155 -4.88 -18.59 3.37
C ASN A 155 -3.75 -17.65 2.89
N ALA A 156 -3.99 -16.62 2.06
CA ALA A 156 -3.09 -15.44 2.03
C ALA A 156 -3.45 -14.37 3.10
N GLY A 157 -4.14 -14.78 4.17
CA GLY A 157 -4.58 -13.89 5.27
C GLY A 157 -5.49 -12.75 4.81
N GLU A 158 -5.53 -11.67 5.61
CA GLU A 158 -6.32 -10.45 5.35
C GLU A 158 -5.97 -9.74 4.02
N LEU A 159 -4.83 -10.06 3.40
CA LEU A 159 -4.39 -9.46 2.13
C LEU A 159 -4.87 -10.23 0.88
N GLN A 160 -5.42 -11.43 1.05
CA GLN A 160 -5.93 -12.25 -0.04
C GLN A 160 -6.85 -11.47 -1.01
N PRO A 161 -7.87 -10.73 -0.53
CA PRO A 161 -8.75 -10.00 -1.42
C PRO A 161 -8.02 -8.93 -2.24
N ILE A 162 -6.94 -8.35 -1.72
CA ILE A 162 -6.16 -7.32 -2.40
C ILE A 162 -5.40 -7.93 -3.57
N PHE A 163 -4.76 -9.08 -3.35
CA PHE A 163 -4.05 -9.80 -4.41
C PHE A 163 -5.02 -10.18 -5.54
N ASP A 164 -6.20 -10.69 -5.22
CA ASP A 164 -7.20 -11.03 -6.22
C ASP A 164 -7.63 -9.81 -7.04
N ARG A 165 -7.92 -8.68 -6.40
CA ARG A 165 -8.30 -7.45 -7.11
C ARG A 165 -7.15 -6.87 -7.92
N TYR A 166 -5.90 -6.98 -7.45
CA TYR A 166 -4.74 -6.61 -8.24
C TYR A 166 -4.66 -7.39 -9.56
N PHE A 167 -4.85 -8.71 -9.50
CA PHE A 167 -4.83 -9.54 -10.72
C PHE A 167 -5.97 -9.17 -11.67
N GLU A 168 -7.15 -8.86 -11.16
CA GLU A 168 -8.27 -8.41 -11.99
C GLU A 168 -7.99 -7.07 -12.69
N VAL A 169 -7.32 -6.12 -12.01
CA VAL A 169 -6.85 -4.88 -12.65
C VAL A 169 -5.82 -5.21 -13.74
N LYS A 170 -4.84 -6.06 -13.42
CA LYS A 170 -3.81 -6.50 -14.38
C LYS A 170 -4.43 -7.13 -15.63
N ASP A 171 -5.40 -8.03 -15.45
CA ASP A 171 -6.08 -8.75 -16.54
C ASP A 171 -6.91 -7.83 -17.42
N ALA A 172 -7.56 -6.82 -16.83
CA ALA A 172 -8.27 -5.78 -17.58
C ALA A 172 -7.31 -4.94 -18.44
N LEU A 173 -6.13 -4.60 -17.92
CA LEU A 173 -5.11 -3.83 -18.66
C LEU A 173 -4.43 -4.63 -19.78
N VAL A 174 -4.27 -5.94 -19.59
CA VAL A 174 -3.85 -6.87 -20.67
C VAL A 174 -4.86 -6.82 -21.83
N GLN A 175 -6.17 -6.79 -21.51
CA GLN A 175 -7.24 -6.67 -22.50
C GLN A 175 -7.39 -5.25 -23.06
N SER A 176 -6.66 -4.26 -22.52
CA SER A 176 -6.83 -2.84 -22.82
C SER A 176 -8.26 -2.34 -22.57
N ASP A 177 -8.99 -2.96 -21.63
CA ASP A 177 -10.34 -2.53 -21.24
C ASP A 177 -10.26 -1.56 -20.06
N GLY A 178 -10.22 -0.26 -20.39
CA GLY A 178 -10.05 0.78 -19.38
C GLY A 178 -11.25 0.97 -18.47
N LYS A 179 -12.47 0.67 -18.93
CA LYS A 179 -13.67 0.72 -18.08
C LYS A 179 -13.70 -0.42 -17.07
N LEU A 180 -13.33 -1.62 -17.52
CA LEU A 180 -13.18 -2.76 -16.63
C LEU A 180 -12.05 -2.49 -15.62
N ALA A 181 -10.88 -2.02 -16.06
CA ALA A 181 -9.76 -1.70 -15.19
C ALA A 181 -10.14 -0.67 -14.11
N SER A 182 -10.86 0.40 -14.49
CA SER A 182 -11.41 1.37 -13.54
C SER A 182 -12.30 0.71 -12.49
N THR A 183 -13.25 -0.13 -12.93
CA THR A 183 -14.17 -0.84 -12.03
C THR A 183 -13.43 -1.77 -11.07
N ARG A 184 -12.44 -2.51 -11.57
CA ARG A 184 -11.61 -3.42 -10.75
C ARG A 184 -10.73 -2.65 -9.76
N ALA A 185 -10.24 -1.48 -10.15
CA ALA A 185 -9.47 -0.61 -9.27
C ALA A 185 -10.33 -0.03 -8.12
N LYS A 186 -11.61 0.30 -8.35
CA LYS A 186 -12.55 0.67 -7.27
C LYS A 186 -12.76 -0.47 -6.27
N ALA A 187 -12.87 -1.70 -6.78
CA ALA A 187 -12.97 -2.88 -5.93
C ALA A 187 -11.67 -3.13 -5.15
N LEU A 188 -10.50 -2.86 -5.75
CA LEU A 188 -9.21 -2.90 -5.06
C LEU A 188 -9.13 -1.86 -3.93
N LEU A 189 -9.53 -0.61 -4.16
CA LEU A 189 -9.60 0.42 -3.11
C LEU A 189 -10.47 -0.01 -1.94
N THR A 190 -11.63 -0.60 -2.25
CA THR A 190 -12.55 -1.13 -1.23
C THR A 190 -11.93 -2.29 -0.45
N ALA A 191 -11.12 -3.14 -1.10
CA ALA A 191 -10.41 -4.21 -0.40
C ALA A 191 -9.30 -3.65 0.50
N ILE A 192 -8.57 -2.63 0.04
CA ILE A 192 -7.50 -1.96 0.81
C ILE A 192 -8.06 -1.30 2.08
N SER A 193 -9.18 -0.59 1.99
CA SER A 193 -9.78 0.09 3.16
C SER A 193 -10.28 -0.88 4.22
N LYS A 194 -10.66 -2.10 3.81
CA LYS A 194 -11.18 -3.15 4.70
C LYS A 194 -10.11 -3.97 5.41
N VAL A 195 -8.82 -3.77 5.11
CA VAL A 195 -7.75 -4.49 5.80
C VAL A 195 -7.74 -4.15 7.27
N LYS A 196 -7.85 -5.19 8.10
CA LYS A 196 -7.70 -5.10 9.54
C LYS A 196 -6.22 -5.21 9.90
N MET A 197 -5.59 -4.05 10.09
CA MET A 197 -4.14 -4.00 10.32
C MET A 197 -3.70 -4.75 11.58
N GLY A 198 -4.48 -4.69 12.66
CA GLY A 198 -4.18 -5.42 13.90
C GLY A 198 -4.22 -6.95 13.77
N GLU A 199 -4.77 -7.48 12.68
CA GLU A 199 -4.81 -8.93 12.39
C GLU A 199 -3.69 -9.36 11.43
N LEU A 200 -2.83 -8.44 10.99
CA LEU A 200 -1.67 -8.76 10.14
C LEU A 200 -0.50 -9.33 10.96
N GLU A 201 0.21 -10.29 10.38
CA GLU A 201 1.48 -10.77 10.92
C GLU A 201 2.49 -9.60 11.01
N PRO A 202 3.34 -9.50 12.05
CA PRO A 202 4.15 -8.31 12.31
C PRO A 202 4.99 -7.81 11.12
N LYS A 203 5.65 -8.69 10.36
CA LYS A 203 6.44 -8.26 9.20
C LYS A 203 5.54 -7.78 8.08
N THR A 204 4.41 -8.45 7.88
CA THR A 204 3.39 -8.06 6.91
C THR A 204 2.78 -6.71 7.27
N HIS A 205 2.48 -6.49 8.54
CA HIS A 205 1.99 -5.22 9.07
C HIS A 205 2.96 -4.07 8.79
N ASP A 206 4.25 -4.23 9.08
CA ASP A 206 5.24 -3.18 8.88
C ASP A 206 5.36 -2.77 7.40
N VAL A 207 5.38 -3.75 6.50
CA VAL A 207 5.40 -3.46 5.05
C VAL A 207 4.08 -2.88 4.58
N TRP A 208 2.95 -3.39 5.06
CA TRP A 208 1.62 -2.86 4.76
C TRP A 208 1.52 -1.37 5.10
N MET A 209 1.97 -0.98 6.29
CA MET A 209 1.94 0.41 6.72
C MET A 209 2.80 1.31 5.81
N VAL A 210 3.94 0.85 5.33
CA VAL A 210 4.75 1.66 4.39
C VAL A 210 4.09 1.76 3.01
N LYS A 211 3.35 0.73 2.59
CA LYS A 211 2.91 0.56 1.20
C LYS A 211 1.47 0.95 0.94
N MET A 212 0.61 0.93 1.96
CA MET A 212 -0.83 1.17 1.82
C MET A 212 -1.15 2.49 1.13
N LYS A 213 -0.41 3.57 1.43
CA LYS A 213 -0.67 4.89 0.86
C LYS A 213 -0.45 4.87 -0.66
N ALA A 214 0.70 4.34 -1.09
CA ALA A 214 1.02 4.21 -2.51
C ALA A 214 0.04 3.27 -3.24
N LEU A 215 -0.40 2.18 -2.59
CA LEU A 215 -1.41 1.28 -3.13
C LEU A 215 -2.75 2.00 -3.34
N SER A 216 -3.23 2.73 -2.33
CA SER A 216 -4.48 3.49 -2.40
C SER A 216 -4.41 4.59 -3.47
N GLU A 217 -3.37 5.42 -3.46
CA GLU A 217 -3.24 6.53 -4.43
C GLU A 217 -3.19 6.03 -5.87
N ASN A 218 -2.42 4.96 -6.17
CA ASN A 218 -2.37 4.42 -7.52
C ASN A 218 -3.68 3.75 -7.92
N ALA A 219 -4.33 3.00 -7.03
CA ALA A 219 -5.62 2.39 -7.32
C ALA A 219 -6.72 3.44 -7.56
N GLU A 220 -6.71 4.55 -6.82
CA GLU A 220 -7.60 5.70 -7.03
C GLU A 220 -7.40 6.29 -8.41
N LYS A 221 -6.16 6.59 -8.81
CA LYS A 221 -5.86 7.15 -10.13
C LYS A 221 -6.22 6.22 -11.29
N ILE A 222 -6.04 4.90 -11.13
CA ILE A 222 -6.53 3.92 -12.12
C ILE A 222 -8.06 3.98 -12.20
N SER A 223 -8.73 4.11 -11.05
CA SER A 223 -10.19 4.12 -10.97
C SER A 223 -10.85 5.38 -11.54
N ASP A 224 -10.14 6.52 -11.53
CA ASP A 224 -10.62 7.80 -12.02
C ASP A 224 -10.50 7.97 -13.54
N SER A 225 -9.62 7.18 -14.18
CA SER A 225 -9.46 7.18 -15.63
C SER A 225 -10.20 6.01 -16.28
N THR A 226 -10.62 6.18 -17.53
CA THR A 226 -11.07 5.09 -18.40
C THR A 226 -10.14 4.86 -19.58
N ASP A 227 -9.01 5.58 -19.65
CA ASP A 227 -7.97 5.41 -20.67
C ASP A 227 -6.94 4.37 -20.19
N PRO A 228 -6.78 3.23 -20.89
CA PRO A 228 -5.80 2.21 -20.54
C PRO A 228 -4.35 2.73 -20.49
N ASP A 229 -3.99 3.70 -21.34
CA ASP A 229 -2.62 4.22 -21.39
C ASP A 229 -2.29 5.04 -20.13
N ASP A 230 -3.23 5.87 -19.67
CA ASP A 230 -3.10 6.58 -18.39
C ASP A 230 -3.07 5.61 -17.21
N GLN A 231 -3.97 4.62 -17.21
CA GLN A 231 -4.05 3.63 -16.13
C GLN A 231 -2.77 2.80 -15.98
N ARG A 232 -2.08 2.50 -17.09
CA ARG A 232 -0.81 1.76 -17.08
C ARG A 232 0.29 2.50 -16.31
N VAL A 233 0.30 3.83 -16.36
CA VAL A 233 1.26 4.66 -15.61
C VAL A 233 1.11 4.38 -14.12
N TYR A 234 -0.11 4.44 -13.60
CA TYR A 234 -0.39 4.18 -12.19
C TYR A 234 -0.30 2.69 -11.81
N PHE A 235 -0.61 1.79 -12.74
CA PHE A 235 -0.44 0.35 -12.52
C PHE A 235 1.03 -0.05 -12.27
N SER A 236 1.98 0.68 -12.88
CA SER A 236 3.40 0.50 -12.57
C SER A 236 3.73 0.85 -11.10
N GLY A 237 3.11 1.91 -10.57
CA GLY A 237 3.21 2.31 -9.16
C GLY A 237 2.49 1.36 -8.19
N LEU A 238 1.46 0.65 -8.66
CA LEU A 238 0.73 -0.37 -7.90
C LEU A 238 1.52 -1.67 -7.76
N SER A 239 2.26 -2.06 -8.79
CA SER A 239 2.84 -3.41 -8.91
C SER A 239 4.02 -3.67 -7.97
N GLN A 240 4.86 -2.66 -7.74
CA GLN A 240 6.02 -2.80 -6.85
C GLN A 240 5.60 -3.02 -5.37
N PRO A 241 4.71 -2.19 -4.79
CA PRO A 241 4.14 -2.47 -3.46
C PRO A 241 3.48 -3.85 -3.35
N MET A 242 2.76 -4.28 -4.39
CA MET A 242 2.09 -5.58 -4.38
C MET A 242 3.07 -6.74 -4.34
N TYR A 243 4.16 -6.64 -5.11
CA TYR A 243 5.25 -7.62 -5.07
C TYR A 243 5.86 -7.73 -3.67
N GLU A 244 6.18 -6.59 -3.03
CA GLU A 244 6.78 -6.59 -1.69
C GLU A 244 5.88 -7.26 -0.64
N LEU A 245 4.56 -7.05 -0.71
CA LEU A 245 3.59 -7.73 0.16
C LEU A 245 3.45 -9.22 -0.18
N MET A 246 3.43 -9.56 -1.48
CA MET A 246 3.33 -10.95 -1.95
C MET A 246 4.50 -11.80 -1.44
N LYS A 247 5.73 -11.25 -1.39
CA LYS A 247 6.90 -11.95 -0.86
C LYS A 247 6.79 -12.38 0.60
N LEU A 248 5.94 -11.71 1.38
CA LEU A 248 5.71 -12.03 2.79
C LEU A 248 4.64 -13.08 2.98
N SER A 249 3.87 -13.38 1.94
CA SER A 249 2.78 -14.36 1.99
C SER A 249 3.36 -15.77 1.89
N THR A 250 3.14 -16.59 2.92
CA THR A 250 3.76 -17.92 3.08
C THR A 250 2.96 -19.06 2.42
N THR A 251 1.81 -18.75 1.84
CA THR A 251 0.79 -19.72 1.40
C THR A 251 0.08 -19.22 0.14
N VAL A 252 0.86 -18.70 -0.82
CA VAL A 252 0.31 -18.28 -2.11
C VAL A 252 0.50 -19.39 -3.14
N PRO A 253 -0.50 -19.64 -4.00
CA PRO A 253 -0.24 -20.40 -5.21
C PRO A 253 0.89 -19.72 -5.99
N THR A 254 1.63 -20.49 -6.79
CA THR A 254 2.75 -19.97 -7.57
C THR A 254 2.39 -18.66 -8.28
N VAL A 255 3.11 -17.59 -7.94
CA VAL A 255 3.01 -16.28 -8.61
C VAL A 255 4.32 -16.00 -9.33
N TYR A 256 4.22 -15.47 -10.54
CA TYR A 256 5.36 -15.07 -11.36
C TYR A 256 5.53 -13.57 -11.29
N TYR A 257 6.71 -13.12 -10.89
CA TYR A 257 7.12 -11.73 -11.03
C TYR A 257 7.73 -11.53 -12.40
N GLN A 258 7.07 -10.76 -13.25
CA GLN A 258 7.43 -10.58 -14.65
C GLN A 258 7.79 -9.12 -14.92
N LYS A 259 8.60 -8.87 -15.96
CA LYS A 259 9.07 -7.53 -16.33
C LYS A 259 8.92 -7.25 -17.82
N CYS A 260 8.68 -5.97 -18.13
CA CYS A 260 8.76 -5.41 -19.47
C CYS A 260 9.90 -4.38 -19.47
N PRO A 261 11.03 -4.65 -20.14
CA PRO A 261 12.18 -3.75 -20.12
C PRO A 261 11.97 -2.46 -20.93
N MET A 262 11.04 -2.47 -21.89
CA MET A 262 10.84 -1.34 -22.82
C MET A 262 9.87 -0.28 -22.30
N TYR A 263 9.08 -0.58 -21.28
CA TYR A 263 8.07 0.34 -20.77
C TYR A 263 8.70 1.63 -20.21
N ASN A 264 7.93 2.72 -20.24
CA ASN A 264 8.32 4.02 -19.68
C ASN A 264 9.69 4.51 -20.17
N ASN A 265 9.83 4.62 -21.49
CA ASN A 265 11.06 5.04 -22.18
C ASN A 265 12.29 4.17 -21.80
N GLY A 266 12.09 2.85 -21.73
CA GLY A 266 13.16 1.90 -21.42
C GLY A 266 13.56 1.82 -19.94
N LYS A 267 12.86 2.51 -19.03
CA LYS A 267 13.05 2.33 -17.57
C LYS A 267 12.51 0.98 -17.09
N GLY A 268 11.60 0.40 -17.86
CA GLY A 268 10.92 -0.84 -17.58
C GLY A 268 9.86 -0.72 -16.49
N ALA A 269 9.08 -1.79 -16.34
CA ALA A 269 8.16 -1.98 -15.22
C ALA A 269 7.90 -3.47 -15.00
N ASN A 270 7.48 -3.80 -13.79
CA ASN A 270 7.25 -5.18 -13.35
C ASN A 270 5.81 -5.38 -12.90
N TRP A 271 5.33 -6.61 -12.98
CA TRP A 271 3.99 -7.00 -12.52
C TRP A 271 3.99 -8.42 -11.95
N LEU A 272 2.96 -8.75 -11.19
CA LEU A 272 2.69 -10.11 -10.74
C LEU A 272 1.71 -10.81 -11.69
N SER A 273 1.93 -12.10 -11.95
CA SER A 273 1.08 -12.94 -12.79
C SER A 273 0.80 -14.28 -12.11
N LYS A 274 -0.43 -14.78 -12.25
CA LYS A 274 -0.78 -16.16 -11.86
C LYS A 274 -0.35 -17.21 -12.91
N GLU A 275 0.06 -16.74 -14.09
CA GLU A 275 0.44 -17.58 -15.23
C GLU A 275 1.93 -17.43 -15.54
N SER A 276 2.59 -18.53 -15.93
CA SER A 276 3.98 -18.52 -16.39
C SER A 276 4.14 -17.83 -17.75
N SER A 277 3.12 -17.86 -18.60
CA SER A 277 3.08 -17.16 -19.87
C SER A 277 3.09 -15.64 -19.67
N ILE A 278 3.82 -14.94 -20.54
CA ILE A 278 3.86 -13.48 -20.53
C ILE A 278 2.57 -12.93 -21.15
N LYS A 279 1.82 -12.18 -20.34
CA LYS A 279 0.69 -11.34 -20.76
C LYS A 279 0.93 -9.92 -20.27
N ASN A 280 1.52 -9.09 -21.12
CA ASN A 280 2.04 -7.77 -20.75
C ASN A 280 0.92 -6.72 -20.57
N PRO A 281 0.67 -6.23 -19.34
CA PRO A 281 -0.38 -5.25 -19.07
C PRO A 281 -0.04 -3.85 -19.60
N TYR A 282 1.23 -3.55 -19.88
CA TYR A 282 1.71 -2.23 -20.26
C TYR A 282 1.58 -1.90 -21.75
N TYR A 283 1.46 -2.92 -22.60
CA TYR A 283 1.28 -2.74 -24.05
C TYR A 283 0.04 -3.44 -24.59
N GLY A 284 -0.68 -4.20 -23.76
CA GLY A 284 -1.89 -4.91 -24.16
C GLY A 284 -1.67 -5.75 -25.41
N SER A 285 -2.61 -5.67 -26.36
CA SER A 285 -2.53 -6.40 -27.63
C SER A 285 -1.34 -6.01 -28.52
N LYS A 286 -0.75 -4.82 -28.34
CA LYS A 286 0.37 -4.34 -29.17
C LYS A 286 1.64 -5.16 -28.95
N MET A 287 1.89 -5.62 -27.71
CA MET A 287 3.08 -6.41 -27.37
C MET A 287 2.77 -7.41 -26.25
N MET A 288 1.71 -8.20 -26.42
CA MET A 288 1.14 -9.05 -25.37
C MET A 288 2.13 -10.05 -24.79
N THR A 289 3.04 -10.58 -25.61
CA THR A 289 4.05 -11.58 -25.21
C THR A 289 5.41 -10.98 -24.87
N CYS A 290 5.57 -9.65 -24.96
CA CYS A 290 6.84 -8.99 -24.70
C CYS A 290 7.10 -8.87 -23.20
N GLY A 291 8.13 -9.55 -22.71
CA GLY A 291 8.53 -9.51 -21.31
C GLY A 291 9.35 -10.74 -20.94
N SER A 292 9.70 -10.84 -19.66
CA SER A 292 10.41 -12.00 -19.11
C SER A 292 10.03 -12.22 -17.66
N THR A 293 10.07 -13.47 -17.22
CA THR A 293 9.93 -13.82 -15.80
C THR A 293 11.24 -13.50 -15.09
N VAL A 294 11.13 -12.76 -13.98
CA VAL A 294 12.24 -12.38 -13.11
C VAL A 294 12.37 -13.35 -11.95
N GLU A 295 11.25 -13.69 -11.31
CA GLU A 295 11.21 -14.52 -10.12
C GLU A 295 9.92 -15.35 -10.10
N LYS A 296 10.02 -16.56 -9.53
CA LYS A 296 8.86 -17.39 -9.18
C LYS A 296 8.70 -17.36 -7.66
N ILE A 297 7.56 -16.87 -7.18
CA ILE A 297 7.19 -16.75 -5.77
C ILE A 297 6.33 -17.97 -5.42
N ASN A 298 6.75 -18.73 -4.40
CA ASN A 298 6.03 -19.90 -3.86
C ASN A 298 6.17 -19.94 -2.34
#